data_AF-A0A2V0Q640-F1
#
_entry.id   AF-A0A2V0Q640-F1
#
_cell.length_a   1.000
_cell.length_b   1.000
_cell.length_c   1.000
_cell.angle_alpha   90.00
_cell.angle_beta   90.00
_cell.angle_gamma   90.00
#
_symmetry.space_group_name_H-M   'P 1'
#
loop_
_entity.id
_entity.type
_entity.pdbx_description
1 polymer ?
#
loop_
_entity_poly.entity_id
_entity_poly.type
_entity_poly.pdbx_seq_one_letter_code
_entity_poly.pdbx_strand_id
1 'polypeptide(L)'
;MRSETRTSTVRVEAGQQVWFSQGQVGSVEPASPYADAWTHGMLVVNNWRLDDLILELQRYRHGHLGCQAQVAALRISGAFHLSSIDTILENLSSTLPVRIRYFSRYWTRVESV
;
A
#
# COMPACT_ATOMS: atom_id res chain seq x y z
N MET A 1 -17.92 40.87 3.89
CA MET A 1 -16.92 40.39 4.86
C MET A 1 -16.46 39.00 4.38
N ARG A 2 -15.35 38.94 3.63
CA ARG A 2 -14.80 37.70 3.06
C ARG A 2 -13.79 37.15 4.06
N SER A 3 -14.05 35.99 4.65
CA SER A 3 -13.09 35.31 5.52
C SER A 3 -11.88 34.88 4.69
N GLU A 4 -10.71 35.41 5.00
CA GLU A 4 -9.43 34.99 4.43
C GLU A 4 -9.08 33.59 4.95
N THR A 5 -9.17 32.59 4.09
CA THR A 5 -8.64 31.26 4.37
C THR A 5 -7.12 31.39 4.47
N ARG A 6 -6.57 31.35 5.68
CA ARG A 6 -5.12 31.37 5.90
C ARG A 6 -4.56 30.03 5.41
N THR A 7 -4.10 29.99 4.16
CA THR A 7 -3.37 28.84 3.62
C THR A 7 -2.08 28.69 4.42
N SER A 8 -2.06 27.74 5.36
CA SER A 8 -0.85 27.38 6.09
C SER A 8 0.04 26.56 5.16
N THR A 9 1.15 27.16 4.72
CA THR A 9 2.16 26.46 3.93
C THR A 9 2.91 25.47 4.82
N VAL A 10 2.99 24.20 4.39
CA VAL A 10 3.80 23.17 5.06
C VAL A 10 5.04 22.92 4.21
N ARG A 11 6.22 23.09 4.82
CA ARG A 11 7.52 22.80 4.20
C ARG A 11 7.88 21.34 4.51
N VAL A 12 8.25 20.58 3.47
CA VAL A 12 8.72 19.20 3.58
C VAL A 12 10.14 19.16 3.04
N GLU A 13 11.10 18.78 3.88
CA GLU A 13 12.51 18.69 3.51
C GLU A 13 12.87 17.29 3.01
N ALA A 14 14.09 17.14 2.49
CA ALA A 14 14.61 15.84 2.08
C ALA A 14 14.57 14.82 3.23
N GLY A 15 14.12 13.60 2.94
CA GLY A 15 13.94 12.55 3.95
C GLY A 15 12.67 12.71 4.79
N GLN A 16 11.75 13.61 4.42
CA GLN A 16 10.45 13.76 5.05
C GLN A 16 9.31 13.44 4.08
N GLN A 17 8.16 13.03 4.63
CA GLN A 17 6.93 12.76 3.91
C GLN A 17 5.74 13.37 4.65
N VAL A 18 4.64 13.60 3.92
CA VAL A 18 3.38 14.06 4.49
C VAL A 18 2.21 13.53 3.67
N TRP A 19 1.13 13.14 4.34
CA TRP A 19 -0.14 12.91 3.68
C TRP A 19 -0.94 14.22 3.60
N PHE A 20 -1.63 14.45 2.49
CA PHE A 20 -2.49 15.61 2.33
C PHE A 20 -3.78 15.24 1.58
N SER A 21 -4.84 15.99 1.86
CA SER A 21 -6.12 15.94 1.17
C SER A 21 -6.63 17.35 0.91
N GLN A 22 -7.82 17.47 0.31
CA GLN A 22 -8.42 18.77 0.05
C GLN A 22 -8.68 19.51 1.37
N GLY A 23 -7.85 20.53 1.65
CA GLY A 23 -7.97 21.38 2.84
C GLY A 23 -7.32 20.84 4.11
N GLN A 24 -6.64 19.69 4.06
CA GLN A 24 -5.92 19.14 5.21
C GLN A 24 -4.51 18.70 4.81
N VAL A 25 -3.54 19.06 5.62
CA VAL A 25 -2.18 18.53 5.55
C VAL A 25 -1.89 17.86 6.88
N GLY A 26 -1.46 16.60 6.83
CA GLY A 26 -1.07 15.83 8.01
C GLY A 26 0.23 16.32 8.62
N SER A 27 0.70 15.61 9.65
CA SER A 27 2.02 15.87 10.24
C SER A 27 3.14 15.47 9.28
N VAL A 28 4.24 16.23 9.30
CA VAL A 28 5.46 15.85 8.59
C VAL A 28 6.14 14.72 9.36
N GLU A 29 6.39 13.61 8.67
CA GLU A 29 7.00 12.40 9.24
C GLU A 29 8.30 12.06 8.49
N PRO A 30 9.24 11.31 9.09
CA PRO A 30 10.36 10.75 8.35
C PRO A 30 9.88 9.90 7.17
N ALA A 31 10.43 10.14 5.99
CA ALA A 31 10.19 9.29 4.83
C ALA A 31 10.84 7.93 5.03
N SER A 32 10.19 6.88 4.54
CA SER A 32 10.86 5.59 4.38
C SER A 32 12.06 5.76 3.43
N PRO A 33 13.25 5.24 3.76
CA PRO A 33 14.40 5.23 2.84
C PRO A 33 14.12 4.52 1.51
N TYR A 34 13.04 3.74 1.45
CA TYR A 34 12.62 2.96 0.29
C TYR A 34 11.30 3.47 -0.31
N ALA A 35 10.87 4.69 0.03
CA ALA A 35 9.62 5.28 -0.47
C ALA A 35 9.59 5.43 -2.01
N ASP A 36 10.76 5.52 -2.64
CA ASP A 36 10.95 5.63 -4.09
C ASP A 36 11.27 4.29 -4.77
N ALA A 37 11.33 3.18 -4.02
CA ALA A 37 11.72 1.87 -4.56
C ALA A 37 10.85 1.41 -5.74
N TRP A 38 9.60 1.87 -5.83
CA TRP A 38 8.67 1.57 -6.92
C TRP A 38 9.20 2.04 -8.28
N THR A 39 10.02 3.10 -8.30
CA THR A 39 10.68 3.60 -9.51
C THR A 39 11.66 2.58 -10.11
N HIS A 40 12.13 1.64 -9.28
CA HIS A 40 13.01 0.54 -9.65
C HIS A 40 12.28 -0.80 -9.73
N GLY A 41 10.93 -0.79 -9.76
CA GLY A 41 10.11 -2.01 -9.83
C GLY A 41 10.03 -2.80 -8.52
N MET A 42 10.37 -2.17 -7.40
CA MET A 42 10.37 -2.79 -6.06
C MET A 42 9.36 -2.13 -5.13
N LEU A 43 8.76 -2.91 -4.25
CA LEU A 43 7.93 -2.41 -3.16
C LEU A 43 8.51 -2.93 -1.84
N VAL A 44 9.07 -2.02 -1.05
CA VAL A 44 9.59 -2.35 0.28
C VAL A 44 8.59 -1.88 1.32
N VAL A 45 8.04 -2.83 2.06
CA VAL A 45 7.09 -2.58 3.14
C VAL A 45 7.69 -2.96 4.47
N ASN A 46 7.40 -2.15 5.49
CA ASN A 46 7.83 -2.41 6.86
C ASN A 46 6.62 -2.25 7.78
N ASN A 47 6.18 -3.37 8.37
CA ASN A 47 5.05 -3.44 9.30
C ASN A 47 3.73 -2.89 8.72
N TRP A 48 3.53 -3.05 7.42
CA TRP A 48 2.29 -2.67 6.76
C TRP A 48 1.16 -3.62 7.13
N ARG A 49 -0.08 -3.14 7.06
CA ARG A 49 -1.23 -4.04 7.09
C ARG A 49 -1.37 -4.71 5.72
N LEU A 50 -1.98 -5.89 5.70
CA LEU A 50 -2.18 -6.65 4.48
C LEU A 50 -3.13 -5.93 3.52
N ASP A 51 -4.16 -5.25 4.03
CA ASP A 51 -5.04 -4.44 3.18
C ASP A 51 -4.30 -3.29 2.49
N ASP A 52 -3.40 -2.60 3.19
CA ASP A 52 -2.55 -1.55 2.61
C ASP A 52 -1.66 -2.11 1.48
N LEU A 53 -1.02 -3.27 1.71
CA LEU A 53 -0.22 -3.94 0.67
C LEU A 53 -1.08 -4.31 -0.54
N ILE A 54 -2.26 -4.90 -0.32
CA ILE A 54 -3.15 -5.34 -1.39
C ILE A 54 -3.67 -4.16 -2.22
N LEU A 55 -4.01 -3.04 -1.57
CA LEU A 55 -4.38 -1.80 -2.25
C LEU A 55 -3.23 -1.25 -3.09
N GLU A 56 -2.00 -1.27 -2.58
CA GLU A 56 -0.83 -0.82 -3.34
C GLU A 56 -0.53 -1.74 -4.53
N LEU A 57 -0.58 -3.07 -4.35
CA LEU A 57 -0.40 -4.03 -5.45
C LEU A 57 -1.48 -3.92 -6.52
N GLN A 58 -2.72 -3.56 -6.15
CA GLN A 58 -3.80 -3.32 -7.12
C GLN A 58 -3.43 -2.21 -8.12
N ARG A 59 -2.58 -1.24 -7.74
CA ARG A 59 -2.15 -0.16 -8.65
C ARG A 59 -1.26 -0.63 -9.78
N TYR A 60 -0.55 -1.75 -9.60
CA TYR A 60 0.41 -2.29 -10.57
C TYR A 60 -0.11 -3.52 -11.32
N ARG A 61 -1.36 -3.96 -11.05
CA ARG A 61 -1.99 -5.12 -11.69
C ARG A 61 -3.23 -4.71 -12.49
N HIS A 62 -3.46 -5.38 -13.61
CA HIS A 62 -4.74 -5.33 -14.29
C HIS A 62 -5.79 -6.21 -13.60
N GLY A 63 -6.97 -5.64 -13.33
CA GLY A 63 -8.08 -6.31 -12.67
C GLY A 63 -8.24 -5.91 -11.21
N HIS A 64 -9.19 -6.54 -10.54
CA HIS A 64 -9.52 -6.29 -9.14
C HIS A 64 -8.78 -7.27 -8.22
N LEU A 65 -8.13 -6.73 -7.19
CA LEU A 65 -7.50 -7.48 -6.12
C LEU A 65 -8.10 -7.03 -4.78
N GLY A 66 -8.92 -7.89 -4.20
CA GLY A 66 -9.59 -7.61 -2.93
C GLY A 66 -8.92 -8.29 -1.73
N CYS A 67 -9.16 -7.75 -0.53
CA CYS A 67 -8.74 -8.34 0.74
C CYS A 67 -9.97 -8.55 1.64
N GLN A 68 -10.09 -9.72 2.28
CA GLN A 68 -11.12 -10.02 3.26
C GLN A 68 -10.82 -9.35 4.60
N ALA A 69 -11.84 -8.75 5.23
CA ALA A 69 -11.68 -7.96 6.46
C ALA A 69 -11.00 -8.71 7.61
N GLN A 70 -11.16 -10.04 7.70
CA GLN A 70 -10.58 -10.88 8.75
C GLN A 70 -9.05 -10.96 8.68
N VAL A 71 -8.46 -10.83 7.49
CA VAL A 71 -7.01 -10.91 7.26
C VAL A 71 -6.39 -9.54 6.99
N ALA A 72 -7.22 -8.50 6.84
CA ALA A 72 -6.79 -7.14 6.51
C ALA A 72 -5.76 -6.58 7.49
N ALA A 73 -5.90 -6.85 8.79
CA ALA A 73 -5.01 -6.33 9.83
C ALA A 73 -3.69 -7.12 10.00
N LEU A 74 -3.47 -8.21 9.25
CA LEU A 74 -2.23 -8.97 9.31
C LEU A 74 -1.04 -8.07 8.94
N ARG A 75 0.07 -8.24 9.66
CA ARG A 75 1.27 -7.42 9.46
C ARG A 75 2.23 -8.09 8.51
N ILE A 76 2.78 -7.30 7.60
CA ILE A 76 3.73 -7.77 6.61
C ILE A 76 4.91 -6.81 6.48
N SER A 77 6.09 -7.41 6.40
CA SER A 77 7.36 -6.75 6.12
C SER A 77 8.08 -7.55 5.04
N GLY A 78 8.70 -6.86 4.09
CA GLY A 78 9.42 -7.52 3.01
C GLY A 78 9.69 -6.59 1.84
N ALA A 79 10.48 -7.09 0.90
CA ALA A 79 10.75 -6.45 -0.37
C ALA A 79 10.15 -7.32 -1.49
N PHE A 80 9.32 -6.71 -2.33
CA PHE A 80 8.52 -7.39 -3.33
C PHE A 80 8.80 -6.82 -4.73
N HIS A 81 9.00 -7.70 -5.71
CA HIS A 81 9.18 -7.29 -7.11
C HIS A 81 7.82 -7.06 -7.77
N LEU A 82 7.54 -5.82 -8.18
CA LEU A 82 6.25 -5.42 -8.77
C LEU A 82 5.99 -6.04 -10.16
N SER A 83 7.02 -6.56 -10.82
CA SER A 83 6.88 -7.30 -12.09
C SER A 83 6.23 -8.68 -11.90
N SER A 84 6.19 -9.22 -10.68
CA SER A 84 5.79 -10.60 -10.39
C SER A 84 4.75 -10.69 -9.28
N ILE A 85 3.63 -9.97 -9.45
CA ILE A 85 2.55 -9.86 -8.44
C ILE A 85 1.93 -11.22 -8.11
N ASP A 86 1.75 -12.11 -9.08
CA ASP A 86 1.18 -13.44 -8.82
C ASP A 86 2.10 -14.26 -7.88
N THR A 87 3.42 -14.19 -8.07
CA THR A 87 4.41 -14.80 -7.16
C THR A 87 4.37 -14.18 -5.76
N ILE A 88 4.14 -12.86 -5.66
CA ILE A 88 3.93 -12.22 -4.36
C ILE A 88 2.71 -12.83 -3.66
N LEU A 89 1.57 -12.96 -4.35
CA LEU A 89 0.34 -13.54 -3.79
C LEU A 89 0.50 -15.00 -3.35
N GLU A 90 1.23 -15.81 -4.13
CA GLU A 90 1.55 -17.20 -3.76
C GLU A 90 2.41 -17.25 -2.49
N ASN A 91 3.44 -16.41 -2.40
CA ASN A 91 4.28 -16.32 -1.20
C ASN A 91 3.50 -15.84 0.04
N LEU A 92 2.49 -14.97 -0.13
CA LEU A 92 1.60 -14.58 0.97
C LEU A 92 0.88 -15.80 1.56
N SER A 93 0.35 -16.68 0.72
CA SER A 93 -0.33 -17.90 1.18
C SER A 93 0.59 -18.90 1.89
N SER A 94 1.91 -18.82 1.64
CA SER A 94 2.90 -19.67 2.29
C SER A 94 3.38 -19.11 3.64
N THR A 95 3.29 -17.80 3.85
CA THR A 95 3.83 -17.10 5.01
C THR A 95 2.77 -16.63 6.00
N LEU A 96 1.54 -16.45 5.54
CA LEU A 96 0.40 -15.99 6.34
C LEU A 96 -0.74 -17.01 6.26
N PRO A 97 -1.64 -17.06 7.26
CA PRO A 97 -2.82 -17.91 7.25
C PRO A 97 -3.89 -17.37 6.29
N VAL A 98 -3.52 -17.18 5.02
CA VAL A 98 -4.37 -16.65 3.96
C VAL A 98 -4.41 -17.60 2.77
N ARG A 99 -5.53 -17.57 2.04
CA ARG A 99 -5.70 -18.26 0.76
C ARG A 99 -6.00 -17.24 -0.34
N ILE A 100 -5.53 -17.52 -1.54
CA ILE A 100 -5.79 -16.68 -2.72
C ILE A 100 -6.90 -17.34 -3.54
N ARG A 101 -8.03 -16.66 -3.69
CA ARG A 101 -9.17 -17.11 -4.49
C ARG A 101 -9.22 -16.36 -5.81
N TYR A 102 -9.13 -17.10 -6.91
CA TYR A 102 -9.28 -16.59 -8.27
C TYR A 102 -10.70 -16.86 -8.76
N PHE A 103 -11.47 -15.79 -8.99
CA PHE A 103 -12.82 -15.89 -9.57
C PHE A 103 -12.77 -15.82 -11.09
N SER A 104 -11.84 -15.02 -11.63
CA SER A 104 -11.55 -14.91 -13.05
C SER A 104 -10.13 -14.39 -13.25
N ARG A 105 -9.66 -14.28 -14.50
CA ARG A 105 -8.37 -13.66 -14.83
C ARG A 105 -8.22 -12.21 -14.32
N TYR A 106 -9.33 -11.50 -14.06
CA TYR A 106 -9.35 -10.11 -13.62
C TYR A 106 -9.94 -9.93 -12.22
N TRP A 107 -10.22 -11.00 -11.49
CA TRP A 107 -10.77 -10.88 -10.14
C TRP A 107 -10.13 -11.92 -9.23
N THR A 108 -9.29 -11.41 -8.32
CA THR A 108 -8.63 -12.16 -7.27
C THR A 108 -9.02 -11.60 -5.91
N ARG A 109 -9.17 -12.46 -4.90
CA ARG A 109 -9.42 -12.06 -3.52
C ARG A 109 -8.54 -12.84 -2.56
N VAL A 110 -7.97 -12.13 -1.59
CA VAL A 110 -7.25 -12.71 -0.45
C VAL A 110 -8.24 -12.96 0.68
N GLU A 111 -8.35 -14.20 1.12
CA GLU A 111 -9.29 -14.65 2.15
C GLU A 111 -8.55 -15.38 3.28
N SER A 112 -9.20 -15.54 4.44
CA SER A 112 -8.68 -16.45 5.47
C SER A 112 -8.72 -17.89 4.97
N VAL A 113 -7.73 -18.70 5.35
CA VAL A 113 -7.75 -20.16 5.12
C VAL A 113 -9.03 -20.76 5.71
#